data_AF-A0AAP2H8R7-F1
#
_entry.id   AF-A0AAP2H8R7-F1
#
_cell.length_a   1.000
_cell.length_b   1.000
_cell.length_c   1.000
_cell.angle_alpha   90.00
_cell.angle_beta   90.00
_cell.angle_gamma   90.00
#
_symmetry.space_group_name_H-M   'P 1'
#
loop_
_entity.id
_entity.type
_entity.pdbx_description
1 polymer ?
#
loop_
_entity_poly.entity_id
_entity_poly.type
_entity_poly.pdbx_seq_one_letter_code
_entity_poly.pdbx_strand_id
1 'polypeptide(L)'
;MEQQARAAHAHRTVAGIHCVIAVMAAIFAYLMTRQAPLLGALALAAPFAVLAAVHFAVASGAEQCRSWARTASTVLGVMMLPLIPLGTAIGLYLLYNTRGEWVHRQRLSDSLGEGWPQLQRDSA
;
A
#
# COMPACT_ATOMS: atom_id res chain seq x y z
N MET A 1 -1.34 -8.45 13.84
CA MET A 1 -0.97 -8.29 12.42
C MET A 1 0.53 -8.06 12.33
N GLU A 2 1.20 -8.82 11.46
CA GLU A 2 2.62 -8.62 11.15
C GLU A 2 2.82 -7.23 10.50
N GLN A 3 4.03 -6.66 10.60
CA GLN A 3 4.29 -5.27 10.23
C GLN A 3 3.96 -4.98 8.76
N GLN A 4 4.30 -5.91 7.87
CA GLN A 4 4.00 -5.81 6.44
C GLN A 4 2.50 -5.82 6.14
N ALA A 5 1.70 -6.56 6.92
CA ALA A 5 0.24 -6.55 6.76
C ALA A 5 -0.37 -5.21 7.20
N ARG A 6 0.18 -4.60 8.26
CA ARG A 6 -0.20 -3.24 8.68
C ARG A 6 0.16 -2.20 7.63
N ALA A 7 1.37 -2.28 7.06
CA ALA A 7 1.80 -1.41 5.97
C ALA A 7 0.90 -1.57 4.74
N ALA A 8 0.63 -2.82 4.32
CA ALA A 8 -0.28 -3.11 3.21
C ALA A 8 -1.69 -2.54 3.44
N HIS A 9 -2.25 -2.73 4.64
CA HIS A 9 -3.54 -2.17 5.00
C HIS A 9 -3.53 -0.63 4.92
N ALA A 10 -2.53 0.03 5.49
CA ALA A 10 -2.41 1.49 5.41
C ALA A 10 -2.31 1.99 3.97
N HIS A 11 -1.48 1.34 3.13
CA HIS A 11 -1.40 1.70 1.71
C HIS A 11 -2.74 1.53 1.00
N ARG A 12 -3.52 0.47 1.27
CA ARG A 12 -4.88 0.31 0.72
C ARG A 12 -5.84 1.39 1.20
N THR A 13 -5.82 1.74 2.48
CA THR A 13 -6.66 2.83 3.02
C THR A 13 -6.35 4.14 2.32
N VAL A 14 -5.07 4.47 2.17
CA VAL A 14 -4.63 5.69 1.48
C VAL A 14 -4.99 5.65 -0.01
N ALA A 15 -4.82 4.50 -0.67
CA ALA A 15 -5.23 4.33 -2.07
C ALA A 15 -6.74 4.54 -2.24
N GLY A 16 -7.56 3.98 -1.34
CA GLY A 16 -9.01 4.16 -1.32
C GLY A 16 -9.40 5.63 -1.19
N ILE A 17 -8.75 6.38 -0.29
CA ILE A 17 -8.96 7.83 -0.15
C ILE A 17 -8.64 8.56 -1.46
N HIS A 18 -7.49 8.27 -2.08
CA HIS A 18 -7.10 8.90 -3.34
C HIS A 18 -8.04 8.53 -4.50
N CYS A 19 -8.57 7.30 -4.54
CA CYS A 19 -9.60 6.90 -5.50
C CYS A 19 -10.88 7.71 -5.34
N VAL A 20 -11.36 7.89 -4.11
CA VAL A 20 -12.56 8.71 -3.83
C VAL A 20 -12.32 10.16 -4.27
N ILE A 21 -11.16 10.74 -3.92
CA ILE A 21 -10.80 12.10 -4.33
C ILE A 21 -10.72 12.20 -5.86
N ALA A 22 -10.09 11.24 -6.54
CA ALA A 22 -9.98 11.21 -8.00
C ALA A 22 -11.36 11.20 -8.67
N VAL A 23 -12.29 10.38 -8.18
CA VAL A 23 -13.67 10.30 -8.72
C VAL A 23 -14.42 11.62 -8.49
N MET A 24 -14.34 12.18 -7.28
CA MET A 24 -14.98 13.47 -6.97
C MET A 24 -14.39 14.61 -7.82
N ALA A 25 -13.08 14.66 -7.97
CA ALA A 25 -12.38 15.63 -8.80
C ALA A 25 -12.78 15.51 -10.28
N ALA A 26 -12.87 14.27 -10.81
CA ALA A 26 -13.31 14.01 -12.18
C ALA A 26 -14.74 14.51 -12.40
N ILE A 27 -15.67 14.16 -11.50
CA ILE A 27 -17.07 14.59 -11.58
C ILE A 27 -17.16 16.12 -11.51
N PHE A 28 -16.49 16.74 -10.55
CA PHE A 28 -16.49 18.19 -10.39
C PHE A 28 -15.96 18.89 -11.65
N ALA A 29 -14.79 18.49 -12.15
CA ALA A 29 -14.19 19.10 -13.33
C ALA A 29 -15.03 18.86 -14.60
N TYR A 30 -15.63 17.68 -14.75
CA TYR A 30 -16.54 17.39 -15.86
C TYR A 30 -17.76 18.32 -15.86
N LEU A 31 -18.35 18.57 -14.68
CA LEU A 31 -19.53 19.42 -14.54
C LEU A 31 -19.23 20.91 -14.67
N MET A 32 -18.03 21.34 -14.25
CA MET A 32 -17.66 22.76 -14.24
C MET A 32 -17.04 23.25 -15.55
N THR A 33 -16.47 22.36 -16.35
CA THR A 33 -15.75 22.72 -17.58
C THR A 33 -16.67 22.63 -18.80
N ARG A 34 -16.93 23.76 -19.46
CA ARG A 34 -17.80 23.78 -20.66
C ARG A 34 -17.10 23.30 -21.94
N GLN A 35 -15.80 23.56 -22.07
CA GLN A 35 -14.99 23.18 -23.24
C GLN A 35 -14.10 21.99 -22.89
N ALA A 36 -14.21 20.89 -23.62
CA ALA A 36 -13.46 19.66 -23.38
C ALA A 36 -13.57 19.11 -21.94
N PRO A 37 -14.80 18.83 -21.44
CA PRO A 37 -15.03 18.40 -20.05
C PRO A 37 -14.28 17.12 -19.68
N LEU A 38 -14.12 16.18 -20.62
CA LEU A 38 -13.35 14.96 -20.41
C LEU A 38 -11.87 15.24 -20.14
N LEU A 39 -11.28 16.19 -20.88
CA LEU A 39 -9.87 16.56 -20.68
C LEU A 39 -9.68 17.23 -19.32
N GLY A 40 -10.59 18.12 -18.92
CA GLY A 40 -10.58 18.74 -17.59
C GLY A 40 -10.71 17.72 -16.46
N ALA A 41 -11.64 16.77 -16.60
CA ALA A 41 -11.82 15.66 -15.66
C ALA A 41 -10.55 14.81 -15.52
N LEU A 42 -9.95 14.40 -16.65
CA LEU A 42 -8.72 13.61 -16.64
C LEU A 42 -7.55 14.41 -16.06
N ALA A 43 -7.36 15.66 -16.46
CA ALA A 43 -6.25 16.49 -15.99
C ALA A 43 -6.28 16.66 -14.47
N LEU A 44 -7.46 16.85 -13.87
CA LEU A 44 -7.58 17.02 -12.43
C LEU A 44 -7.54 15.68 -11.66
N ALA A 45 -8.15 14.62 -12.19
CA ALA A 45 -8.25 13.33 -11.50
C ALA A 45 -7.00 12.45 -11.64
N ALA A 46 -6.28 12.56 -12.76
CA ALA A 46 -5.10 11.74 -13.07
C ALA A 46 -4.05 11.69 -11.96
N PRO A 47 -3.59 12.82 -11.35
CA PRO A 47 -2.57 12.75 -10.30
C PRO A 47 -3.03 11.91 -9.10
N PHE A 48 -4.30 12.04 -8.69
CA PHE A 48 -4.86 11.24 -7.60
C PHE A 48 -5.01 9.76 -7.98
N ALA A 49 -5.41 9.47 -9.22
CA ALA A 49 -5.47 8.11 -9.72
C ALA A 49 -4.09 7.44 -9.77
N VAL A 50 -3.04 8.18 -10.18
CA VAL A 50 -1.65 7.69 -10.16
C VAL A 50 -1.19 7.42 -8.73
N LEU A 51 -1.44 8.33 -7.80
CA LEU A 51 -1.12 8.11 -6.38
C LEU A 51 -1.84 6.88 -5.82
N ALA A 52 -3.13 6.71 -6.12
CA ALA A 52 -3.88 5.53 -5.72
C ALA A 52 -3.24 4.24 -6.27
N ALA A 53 -2.88 4.24 -7.56
CA ALA A 53 -2.24 3.09 -8.21
C ALA A 53 -0.87 2.75 -7.57
N VAL A 54 -0.05 3.76 -7.28
CA VAL A 54 1.23 3.58 -6.57
C VAL A 54 1.01 2.94 -5.20
N HIS A 55 0.06 3.46 -4.42
CA HIS A 55 -0.26 2.88 -3.11
C HIS A 55 -0.79 1.45 -3.22
N PHE A 56 -1.64 1.14 -4.22
CA PHE A 56 -2.08 -0.24 -4.46
C PHE A 56 -0.92 -1.17 -4.80
N ALA A 57 -0.02 -0.77 -5.69
CA ALA A 57 1.15 -1.56 -6.06
C ALA A 57 2.03 -1.86 -4.84
N VAL A 58 2.31 -0.84 -4.02
CA VAL A 58 3.10 -0.99 -2.79
C VAL A 58 2.38 -1.88 -1.78
N ALA A 59 1.05 -1.78 -1.65
CA ALA A 59 0.28 -2.68 -0.80
C ALA A 59 0.43 -4.14 -1.23
N SER A 60 0.27 -4.44 -2.52
CA SER A 60 0.45 -5.79 -3.07
C SER A 60 1.88 -6.31 -2.87
N GLY A 61 2.89 -5.44 -3.04
CA GLY A 61 4.28 -5.79 -2.76
C GLY A 61 4.56 -6.06 -1.28
N ALA A 62 3.93 -5.31 -0.38
CA ALA A 62 4.06 -5.49 1.07
C ALA A 62 3.42 -6.80 1.54
N GLU A 63 2.27 -7.19 1.01
CA GLU A 63 1.66 -8.50 1.30
C GLU A 63 2.55 -9.67 0.89
N GLN A 64 3.25 -9.52 -0.24
CA GLN A 64 4.23 -10.48 -0.73
C GLN A 64 5.59 -10.36 -0.03
N CYS A 65 5.74 -9.51 0.99
CA CYS A 65 7.00 -9.27 1.72
C CYS A 65 8.16 -8.86 0.80
N ARG A 66 7.90 -8.16 -0.32
CA ARG A 66 8.94 -7.76 -1.28
C ARG A 66 9.80 -6.64 -0.71
N SER A 67 11.12 -6.73 -0.89
CA SER A 67 12.09 -5.72 -0.42
C SER A 67 11.91 -4.34 -1.07
N TRP A 68 11.53 -4.30 -2.36
CA TRP A 68 11.25 -3.05 -3.06
C TRP A 68 10.04 -2.32 -2.46
N ALA A 69 9.04 -3.06 -1.99
CA ALA A 69 7.83 -2.48 -1.41
C ALA A 69 8.13 -1.84 -0.05
N ARG A 70 9.05 -2.43 0.73
CA ARG A 70 9.54 -1.81 1.96
C ARG A 70 10.21 -0.47 1.68
N THR A 71 11.11 -0.44 0.69
CA THR A 71 11.81 0.78 0.28
C THR A 71 10.81 1.86 -0.19
N ALA A 72 9.84 1.46 -1.03
CA ALA A 72 8.80 2.36 -1.49
C ALA A 72 7.92 2.89 -0.34
N SER A 73 7.53 2.05 0.62
CA SER A 73 6.79 2.46 1.81
C SER A 73 7.58 3.46 2.66
N THR A 74 8.90 3.30 2.80
CA THR A 74 9.74 4.27 3.50
C THR A 74 9.79 5.60 2.75
N VAL A 75 10.03 5.60 1.45
CA VAL A 75 10.08 6.83 0.63
C VAL A 75 8.74 7.56 0.69
N LEU A 76 7.63 6.86 0.45
CA LEU A 76 6.28 7.44 0.54
C LEU A 76 5.99 7.95 1.96
N GLY A 77 6.41 7.22 2.98
CA GLY A 77 6.29 7.63 4.37
C GLY A 77 6.98 8.97 4.66
N VAL A 78 8.22 9.15 4.18
CA VAL A 78 8.95 10.44 4.29
C VAL A 78 8.26 11.54 3.49
N MET A 79 7.85 11.26 2.25
CA MET A 79 7.16 12.24 1.39
C MET A 79 5.83 12.72 1.98
N MET A 80 5.17 11.92 2.82
CA MET A 80 3.93 12.32 3.47
C MET A 80 4.14 13.25 4.68
N LEU A 81 5.33 13.28 5.28
CA LEU A 81 5.59 14.04 6.52
C LEU A 81 5.27 15.55 6.44
N PRO A 82 5.57 16.26 5.34
CA PRO A 82 5.26 17.69 5.22
C PRO A 82 3.75 18.00 5.14
N LEU A 83 2.89 17.01 4.87
CA LEU A 83 1.45 17.19 4.74
C LEU A 83 0.77 17.16 6.13
N ILE A 84 0.95 18.22 6.90
CA ILE A 84 0.43 18.32 8.28
C ILE A 84 -1.09 18.59 8.28
N PRO A 85 -1.88 17.97 9.19
CA PRO A 85 -1.47 16.96 10.18
C PRO A 85 -1.62 15.51 9.68
N LEU A 86 -2.50 15.28 8.71
CA LEU A 86 -2.94 13.95 8.33
C LEU A 86 -1.83 13.13 7.65
N GLY A 87 -1.11 13.75 6.72
CA GLY A 87 0.02 13.11 6.05
C GLY A 87 1.17 12.82 7.00
N THR A 88 1.43 13.67 7.99
CA THR A 88 2.43 13.37 9.02
C THR A 88 2.06 12.13 9.83
N ALA A 89 0.80 12.01 10.27
CA ALA A 89 0.34 10.83 11.01
C ALA A 89 0.47 9.54 10.17
N ILE A 90 0.05 9.58 8.91
CA ILE A 90 0.17 8.44 7.97
C ILE A 90 1.64 8.12 7.69
N GLY A 91 2.47 9.14 7.45
CA GLY A 91 3.89 8.98 7.14
C GLY A 91 4.65 8.33 8.29
N LEU A 92 4.45 8.80 9.52
CA LEU A 92 5.02 8.18 10.72
C LEU A 92 4.52 6.75 10.91
N TYR A 93 3.24 6.47 10.66
CA TYR A 93 2.70 5.12 10.73
C TYR A 93 3.37 4.17 9.73
N LEU A 94 3.56 4.60 8.47
CA LEU A 94 4.25 3.81 7.45
C LEU A 94 5.72 3.59 7.81
N LEU A 95 6.42 4.63 8.27
CA LEU A 95 7.81 4.53 8.70
C LEU A 95 7.97 3.58 9.89
N TYR A 96 7.06 3.61 10.85
CA TYR A 96 7.10 2.70 11.98
C TYR A 96 6.94 1.23 11.56
N ASN A 97 6.03 0.94 10.63
CA ASN A 97 5.75 -0.42 10.16
C ASN A 97 6.73 -0.93 9.07
N THR A 98 7.73 -0.13 8.68
CA THR A 98 8.78 -0.52 7.72
C THR A 98 10.14 -0.77 8.38
N ARG A 99 10.28 -0.51 9.69
CA ARG A 99 11.57 -0.63 10.42
C ARG A 99 12.02 -2.07 10.69
N GLY A 100 11.13 -3.04 10.71
CA GLY A 100 11.48 -4.44 10.93
C GLY A 100 11.73 -5.23 9.65
N GLU A 101 12.19 -6.47 9.81
CA GLU A 101 12.27 -7.42 8.71
C GLU A 101 10.87 -7.92 8.34
N TRP A 102 10.58 -7.87 7.04
CA TRP A 102 9.38 -8.48 6.48
C TRP A 102 9.72 -9.91 6.12
N VAL A 103 9.49 -10.83 7.06
CA VAL A 103 9.75 -12.25 6.87
C VAL A 103 8.52 -12.87 6.21
N HIS A 104 8.72 -13.51 5.06
CA HIS A 104 7.68 -14.32 4.44
C HIS A 104 7.49 -15.57 5.28
N ARG A 105 6.52 -15.55 6.20
CA ARG A 105 6.20 -16.73 7.00
C ARG A 105 5.58 -17.76 6.06
N GLN A 106 6.34 -18.79 5.67
CA GLN A 106 5.81 -19.95 4.95
C GLN A 106 4.58 -20.44 5.72
N ARG A 107 3.43 -20.55 5.05
CA ARG A 107 2.26 -21.12 5.73
C ARG A 107 2.55 -22.58 5.98
N LEU A 108 2.09 -23.08 7.12
CA LEU A 108 2.21 -24.50 7.47
C LEU A 108 1.63 -25.40 6.36
N SER A 109 0.60 -24.93 5.63
CA SER A 109 0.04 -25.59 4.45
C SER A 109 1.06 -25.83 3.34
N ASP A 110 1.97 -24.88 3.14
CA ASP A 110 3.00 -24.95 2.10
C ASP A 110 4.07 -25.98 2.50
N SER A 111 4.39 -26.07 3.80
CA SER A 111 5.29 -27.11 4.32
C SER A 111 4.67 -28.51 4.35
N LEU A 112 3.35 -28.63 4.51
CA LEU A 112 2.66 -29.93 4.53
C LEU A 112 2.58 -30.57 3.14
N GLY A 113 2.71 -29.77 2.07
CA GLY A 113 2.80 -30.26 0.70
C GLY A 113 4.09 -31.03 0.40
N GLU A 114 5.17 -30.78 1.15
CA GLU A 114 6.46 -31.47 1.02
C GLU A 114 6.53 -32.77 1.83
N GLY A 115 5.44 -33.14 2.51
CA GLY A 115 5.33 -34.33 3.36
C GLY A 115 5.19 -33.98 4.84
N TRP A 116 4.69 -34.94 5.62
CA TRP A 116 4.60 -34.76 7.07
C TRP A 116 6.01 -34.61 7.66
N PRO A 117 6.25 -33.62 8.55
CA PRO A 117 7.52 -33.50 9.24
C PRO A 117 7.80 -34.81 9.97
N GLN A 118 8.87 -35.50 9.60
CA GLN A 118 9.28 -36.71 10.29
C GLN A 118 9.69 -36.29 11.70
N LEU A 119 8.86 -36.66 12.68
CA LEU A 119 9.20 -36.59 14.09
C LEU A 119 10.49 -37.39 14.29
N GLN A 120 11.61 -36.68 14.35
CA GLN A 120 12.91 -37.22 14.69
C GLN A 120 12.79 -37.66 16.15
N ARG A 121 12.36 -38.91 16.36
CA ARG A 121 12.42 -39.54 17.68
C ARG A 121 13.88 -39.85 17.91
N ASP A 122 14.51 -39.01 18.71
CA ASP A 122 15.82 -39.33 19.28
C ASP A 122 15.66 -40.60 20.12
N SER A 123 16.12 -41.72 19.56
CA SER A 123 16.26 -42.98 20.26
C SER A 123 17.44 -42.85 21.21
N ALA A 124 17.13 -42.62 22.49
CA ALA A 124 18.05 -42.71 23.62
C ALA A 124 18.49 -44.16 23.87
#